data_AF-A0AAE2C0M4-F1
#
_entry.id   AF-A0AAE2C0M4-F1
#
_cell.length_a   1.000
_cell.length_b   1.000
_cell.length_c   1.000
_cell.angle_alpha   90.00
_cell.angle_beta   90.00
_cell.angle_gamma   90.00
#
_symmetry.space_group_name_H-M   'P 1'
#
loop_
_entity.id
_entity.type
_entity.pdbx_description
1 polymer ?
#
loop_
_entity_poly.entity_id
_entity_poly.type
_entity_poly.pdbx_seq_one_letter_code
_entity_poly.pdbx_strand_id
1 'polypeptide(L)'
;MVMETIEKVVTNLGASDIDARLEELLIDGILYAFQEQTSDDANVMLNGFGAVVNSLGQRVKPYLPQICGTIKWRLNNKSAKVRQQAADLISRIAVVMKQCGEEQLIGPPCVVLYEYLGDNTRGFGFNIGALKSYCECLLLTKMTPPIKIYFLG
;
A
#
# COMPACT_ATOMS: atom_id res chain seq x y z
N MET A 1 -12.53 -2.92 -15.45
CA MET A 1 -13.26 -4.16 -15.78
C MET A 1 -12.55 -5.41 -15.25
N VAL A 2 -11.35 -5.79 -15.70
CA VAL A 2 -10.70 -7.05 -15.24
C VAL A 2 -10.39 -7.04 -13.73
N MET A 3 -9.78 -5.98 -13.22
CA MET A 3 -9.45 -5.87 -11.79
C MET A 3 -10.70 -5.89 -10.89
N GLU A 4 -11.79 -5.23 -11.30
CA GLU A 4 -13.05 -5.24 -10.55
C GLU A 4 -13.67 -6.63 -10.48
N THR A 5 -13.58 -7.41 -11.56
CA THR A 5 -14.01 -8.81 -11.55
C THR A 5 -13.16 -9.63 -10.58
N ILE A 6 -11.83 -9.48 -10.63
CA ILE A 6 -10.92 -10.17 -9.70
C ILE A 6 -11.26 -9.81 -8.25
N GLU A 7 -11.45 -8.52 -7.95
CA GLU A 7 -11.85 -8.05 -6.63
C GLU A 7 -13.10 -8.78 -6.13
N LYS A 8 -14.17 -8.79 -6.93
CA LYS A 8 -15.45 -9.41 -6.56
C LYS A 8 -15.32 -10.93 -6.40
N VAL A 9 -14.58 -11.60 -7.29
CA VAL A 9 -14.38 -13.05 -7.22
C VAL A 9 -13.59 -13.41 -5.96
N VAL A 10 -12.47 -12.75 -5.70
CA VAL A 10 -11.60 -13.02 -4.56
C VAL A 10 -12.27 -12.67 -3.24
N THR A 11 -13.08 -11.62 -3.20
CA THR A 11 -13.83 -11.24 -1.98
C THR A 11 -14.92 -12.26 -1.64
N ASN A 12 -15.56 -12.85 -2.66
CA ASN A 12 -16.66 -13.79 -2.45
C ASN A 12 -16.20 -15.24 -2.24
N LEU A 13 -15.15 -15.68 -2.93
CA LEU A 13 -14.69 -17.07 -2.92
C LEU A 13 -13.41 -17.29 -2.10
N GLY A 14 -12.69 -16.22 -1.74
CA GLY A 14 -11.37 -16.32 -1.13
C GLY A 14 -10.27 -16.69 -2.12
N ALA A 15 -9.12 -17.10 -1.59
CA ALA A 15 -7.92 -17.46 -2.37
C ALA A 15 -7.48 -18.93 -2.18
N SER A 16 -8.33 -19.78 -1.59
CA SER A 16 -7.99 -21.18 -1.30
C SER A 16 -7.76 -22.03 -2.55
N ASP A 17 -8.50 -21.77 -3.63
CA ASP A 17 -8.39 -22.49 -4.91
C ASP A 17 -7.30 -21.94 -5.85
N ILE A 18 -6.58 -20.89 -5.42
CA ILE A 18 -5.48 -20.29 -6.20
C ILE A 18 -4.22 -21.11 -5.93
N ASP A 19 -3.66 -21.75 -6.95
CA ASP A 19 -2.38 -22.48 -6.86
C ASP A 19 -1.17 -21.52 -6.89
N ALA A 20 0.03 -22.04 -6.65
CA ALA A 20 1.24 -21.21 -6.55
C ALA A 20 1.55 -20.47 -7.87
N ARG A 21 1.30 -21.09 -9.02
CA ARG A 21 1.54 -20.47 -10.32
C ARG A 21 0.55 -19.34 -10.59
N LEU A 22 -0.73 -19.55 -10.33
CA LEU A 22 -1.74 -18.51 -10.52
C LEU A 22 -1.54 -17.37 -9.53
N GLU A 23 -1.08 -17.66 -8.31
CA GLU A 23 -0.68 -16.66 -7.32
C GLU A 23 0.43 -15.74 -7.87
N GLU A 24 1.53 -16.30 -8.37
CA GLU A 24 2.62 -15.52 -8.97
C GLU A 24 2.12 -14.62 -10.11
N LEU A 25 1.37 -15.20 -11.05
CA LEU A 25 0.81 -14.46 -12.19
C LEU A 25 -0.15 -13.35 -11.75
N LEU A 26 -0.94 -13.61 -10.71
CA LEU A 26 -1.88 -12.63 -10.17
C LEU A 26 -1.12 -11.47 -9.53
N ILE A 27 -0.10 -11.75 -8.71
CA ILE A 27 0.73 -10.74 -8.06
C ILE A 27 1.49 -9.90 -9.10
N ASP A 28 2.13 -10.53 -10.08
CA ASP A 28 2.84 -9.80 -11.14
C ASP A 28 1.88 -8.94 -11.97
N GLY A 29 0.70 -9.48 -12.32
CA GLY A 29 -0.32 -8.76 -13.06
C GLY A 29 -0.85 -7.52 -12.33
N ILE A 30 -1.18 -7.65 -11.04
CA ILE A 30 -1.64 -6.49 -10.25
C ILE A 30 -0.54 -5.47 -10.02
N LEU A 31 0.72 -5.90 -9.86
CA LEU A 31 1.87 -5.01 -9.71
C LEU A 31 2.11 -4.19 -10.97
N TYR A 32 2.13 -4.84 -12.12
CA TYR A 32 2.28 -4.16 -13.41
C TYR A 32 1.15 -3.16 -13.65
N ALA A 33 -0.10 -3.58 -13.44
CA ALA A 33 -1.25 -2.70 -13.59
C ALA A 33 -1.23 -1.51 -12.62
N PHE A 34 -0.74 -1.70 -11.40
CA PHE A 34 -0.60 -0.63 -10.42
C PHE A 34 0.50 0.38 -10.77
N GLN A 35 1.59 -0.08 -11.39
CA GLN A 35 2.69 0.79 -11.84
C GLN A 35 2.24 1.74 -12.96
N GLU A 36 1.53 1.22 -13.95
CA GLU A 36 1.06 1.97 -15.12
C GLU A 36 -0.14 2.89 -14.84
N GLN A 37 -0.70 2.84 -13.64
CA GLN A 37 -1.90 3.59 -13.32
C GLN A 37 -1.65 5.10 -13.20
N THR A 38 -2.45 5.92 -13.89
CA THR A 38 -2.26 7.39 -13.96
C THR A 38 -3.33 8.23 -13.28
N SER A 39 -4.64 7.94 -13.36
CA SER A 39 -5.60 8.79 -12.63
C SER A 39 -7.04 8.31 -12.41
N ASP A 40 -7.71 7.65 -13.35
CA ASP A 40 -9.19 7.65 -13.30
C ASP A 40 -9.81 6.43 -12.60
N ASP A 41 -9.15 5.28 -12.65
CA ASP A 41 -9.63 4.03 -12.02
C ASP A 41 -8.90 3.67 -10.72
N ALA A 42 -8.39 4.69 -10.01
CA ALA A 42 -7.55 4.54 -8.81
C ALA A 42 -8.16 3.59 -7.76
N ASN A 43 -9.44 3.79 -7.45
CA ASN A 43 -10.13 3.03 -6.41
C ASN A 43 -10.34 1.57 -6.79
N VAL A 44 -10.63 1.28 -8.07
CA VAL A 44 -10.81 -0.10 -8.55
C VAL A 44 -9.51 -0.89 -8.40
N MET A 45 -8.39 -0.28 -8.77
CA MET A 45 -7.07 -0.90 -8.57
C MET A 45 -6.71 -1.06 -7.10
N LEU A 46 -6.92 -0.05 -6.26
CA LEU A 46 -6.60 -0.13 -4.83
C LEU A 46 -7.46 -1.16 -4.10
N ASN A 47 -8.75 -1.23 -4.40
CA ASN A 47 -9.66 -2.22 -3.82
C ASN A 47 -9.26 -3.63 -4.28
N GLY A 48 -9.06 -3.83 -5.58
CA GLY A 48 -8.67 -5.12 -6.13
C GLY A 48 -7.32 -5.62 -5.60
N PHE A 49 -6.30 -4.77 -5.58
CA PHE A 49 -4.98 -5.10 -5.02
C PHE A 49 -5.12 -5.47 -3.54
N GLY A 50 -5.83 -4.64 -2.77
CA GLY A 50 -6.09 -4.90 -1.35
C GLY A 50 -6.83 -6.23 -1.14
N ALA A 51 -7.87 -6.52 -1.92
CA ALA A 51 -8.64 -7.76 -1.82
C ALA A 51 -7.77 -8.99 -2.08
N VAL A 52 -6.92 -8.96 -3.12
CA VAL A 52 -5.99 -10.06 -3.44
C VAL A 52 -5.01 -10.29 -2.30
N VAL A 53 -4.32 -9.24 -1.84
CA VAL A 53 -3.31 -9.35 -0.78
C VAL A 53 -3.93 -9.80 0.54
N ASN A 54 -5.09 -9.27 0.92
CA ASN A 54 -5.80 -9.66 2.13
C ASN A 54 -6.31 -11.11 2.06
N SER A 55 -6.75 -11.57 0.90
CA SER A 55 -7.24 -12.94 0.71
C SER A 55 -6.13 -13.98 0.69
N LEU A 56 -4.96 -13.66 0.12
CA LEU A 56 -3.77 -14.52 0.16
C LEU A 56 -3.15 -14.63 1.56
N GLY A 57 -3.31 -13.61 2.41
CA GLY A 57 -2.84 -13.61 3.78
C GLY A 57 -1.32 -13.87 3.86
N GLN A 58 -0.90 -14.87 4.64
CA GLN A 58 0.53 -15.18 4.82
C GLN A 58 1.24 -15.67 3.55
N ARG A 59 0.50 -16.13 2.54
CA ARG A 59 1.08 -16.55 1.25
C ARG A 59 1.73 -15.39 0.51
N VAL A 60 1.31 -14.15 0.78
CA VAL A 60 1.88 -12.97 0.13
C VAL A 60 3.32 -12.64 0.57
N LYS A 61 3.78 -13.22 1.67
CA LYS A 61 5.07 -12.91 2.31
C LYS A 61 6.27 -12.83 1.34
N PRO A 62 6.55 -13.80 0.46
CA PRO A 62 7.65 -13.73 -0.50
C PRO A 62 7.57 -12.54 -1.47
N TYR A 63 6.37 -12.01 -1.72
CA TYR A 63 6.16 -10.89 -2.66
C TYR A 63 6.18 -9.51 -1.97
N LEU A 64 6.06 -9.45 -0.64
CA LEU A 64 6.05 -8.20 0.12
C LEU A 64 7.24 -7.27 -0.18
N PRO A 65 8.50 -7.76 -0.32
CA PRO A 65 9.62 -6.90 -0.68
C PRO A 65 9.42 -6.18 -2.03
N GLN A 66 8.91 -6.88 -3.04
CA GLN A 66 8.66 -6.32 -4.37
C GLN A 66 7.49 -5.33 -4.36
N ILE A 67 6.42 -5.66 -3.62
CA ILE A 67 5.27 -4.77 -3.40
C ILE A 67 5.75 -3.46 -2.74
N CYS A 68 6.52 -3.56 -1.65
CA CYS A 68 7.06 -2.39 -0.94
C CYS A 68 8.01 -1.57 -1.82
N GLY A 69 8.85 -2.24 -2.63
CA GLY A 69 9.72 -1.57 -3.61
C GLY A 69 8.93 -0.74 -4.63
N THR A 70 7.85 -1.32 -5.16
CA THR A 70 6.95 -0.64 -6.12
C THR A 70 6.24 0.55 -5.48
N ILE A 71 5.72 0.38 -4.26
CA ILE A 71 5.09 1.46 -3.49
C ILE A 71 6.07 2.60 -3.23
N LYS A 72 7.29 2.29 -2.76
CA LYS A 72 8.35 3.28 -2.53
C LYS A 72 8.69 4.06 -3.81
N TRP A 73 8.74 3.38 -4.95
CA TRP A 73 8.97 4.03 -6.23
C TRP A 73 7.83 5.00 -6.59
N ARG A 74 6.56 4.58 -6.44
CA ARG A 74 5.39 5.45 -6.70
C ARG A 74 5.29 6.62 -5.72
N LEU A 75 5.74 6.45 -4.46
CA LEU A 75 5.83 7.55 -3.48
C LEU A 75 6.82 8.65 -3.88
N ASN A 76 7.75 8.39 -4.80
CA ASN A 76 8.67 9.40 -5.33
C ASN A 76 8.22 9.98 -6.68
N ASN A 77 7.02 9.65 -7.14
CA ASN A 77 6.50 10.16 -8.41
C ASN A 77 6.27 11.69 -8.35
N LYS A 78 6.39 12.38 -9.49
CA LYS A 78 6.12 13.83 -9.59
C LYS A 78 4.66 14.18 -9.26
N SER A 79 3.72 13.33 -9.66
CA SER A 79 2.28 13.51 -9.43
C SER A 79 1.91 13.25 -7.97
N ALA A 80 1.30 14.24 -7.31
CA ALA A 80 0.79 14.09 -5.95
C ALA A 80 -0.31 13.02 -5.85
N LYS A 81 -1.14 12.88 -6.89
CA LYS A 81 -2.22 11.88 -6.96
C LYS A 81 -1.65 10.46 -6.95
N VAL A 82 -0.55 10.22 -7.68
CA VAL A 82 0.15 8.93 -7.70
C VAL A 82 0.77 8.60 -6.35
N ARG A 83 1.40 9.59 -5.71
CA ARG A 83 1.96 9.41 -4.35
C ARG A 83 0.87 9.07 -3.34
N GLN A 84 -0.28 9.75 -3.40
CA GLN A 84 -1.40 9.47 -2.52
C GLN A 84 -1.92 8.04 -2.70
N GLN A 85 -2.10 7.57 -3.94
CA GLN A 85 -2.53 6.18 -4.20
C GLN A 85 -1.57 5.16 -3.58
N ALA A 86 -0.25 5.41 -3.65
CA ALA A 86 0.74 4.55 -3.03
C ALA A 86 0.61 4.54 -1.50
N ALA A 87 0.33 5.68 -0.89
CA ALA A 87 0.04 5.78 0.54
C ALA A 87 -1.23 5.00 0.92
N ASP A 88 -2.32 5.18 0.16
CA ASP A 88 -3.60 4.52 0.39
C ASP A 88 -3.49 2.99 0.22
N LEU A 89 -2.58 2.50 -0.63
CA LEU A 89 -2.32 1.06 -0.76
C LEU A 89 -1.64 0.50 0.50
N ILE A 90 -0.66 1.21 1.07
CA ILE A 90 0.01 0.79 2.33
C ILE A 90 -1.03 0.56 3.42
N SER A 91 -1.98 1.50 3.56
CA SER A 91 -3.09 1.43 4.51
C SER A 91 -3.88 0.12 4.42
N ARG A 92 -4.12 -0.33 3.19
CA ARG A 92 -4.99 -1.49 2.90
C ARG A 92 -4.28 -2.83 3.11
N ILE A 93 -2.94 -2.85 3.04
CA ILE A 93 -2.14 -4.08 3.18
C ILE A 93 -1.40 -4.16 4.53
N ALA A 94 -1.39 -3.09 5.32
CA ALA A 94 -0.69 -3.01 6.60
C ALA A 94 -1.03 -4.17 7.55
N VAL A 95 -2.30 -4.58 7.60
CA VAL A 95 -2.75 -5.71 8.44
C VAL A 95 -2.08 -7.03 8.03
N VAL A 96 -1.96 -7.29 6.72
CA VAL A 96 -1.33 -8.51 6.20
C VAL A 96 0.17 -8.48 6.43
N MET A 97 0.80 -7.31 6.26
CA MET A 97 2.23 -7.14 6.55
C MET A 97 2.56 -7.43 8.01
N LYS A 98 1.69 -6.97 8.94
CA LYS A 98 1.77 -7.34 10.36
C LYS A 98 1.64 -8.85 10.57
N GLN A 99 0.63 -9.48 9.96
CA GLN A 99 0.42 -10.93 10.06
C GLN A 99 1.58 -11.75 9.50
N CYS A 100 2.33 -11.20 8.52
CA CYS A 100 3.53 -11.82 7.96
C CYS A 100 4.81 -11.58 8.80
N GLY A 101 4.76 -10.67 9.78
CA GLY A 101 5.91 -10.26 10.60
C GLY A 101 6.90 -9.34 9.86
N GLU A 102 6.50 -8.74 8.74
CA GLU A 102 7.35 -7.92 7.86
C GLU A 102 7.13 -6.41 8.06
N GLU A 103 6.86 -6.00 9.31
CA GLU A 103 6.55 -4.61 9.66
C GLU A 103 7.72 -3.64 9.34
N GLN A 104 8.95 -4.16 9.33
CA GLN A 104 10.14 -3.38 9.00
C GLN A 104 10.13 -2.85 7.57
N LEU A 105 9.45 -3.53 6.64
CA LEU A 105 9.34 -3.09 5.24
C LEU A 105 8.44 -1.86 5.08
N ILE A 106 7.59 -1.56 6.07
CA ILE A 106 6.69 -0.39 6.08
C ILE A 106 7.44 0.88 6.51
N GLY A 107 8.53 0.75 7.27
CA GLY A 107 9.30 1.87 7.79
C GLY A 107 9.78 2.86 6.71
N PRO A 108 10.55 2.43 5.70
CA PRO A 108 11.08 3.35 4.69
C PRO A 108 10.00 4.09 3.87
N PRO A 109 8.92 3.44 3.38
CA PRO A 109 7.78 4.16 2.79
C PRO A 109 7.15 5.20 3.73
N CYS A 110 7.02 4.87 5.01
CA CYS A 110 6.45 5.75 6.03
C CYS A 110 7.33 6.98 6.31
N VAL A 111 8.65 6.87 6.32
CA VAL A 111 9.55 8.03 6.44
C VAL A 111 9.38 8.98 5.26
N VAL A 112 9.29 8.44 4.05
CA VAL A 112 9.05 9.24 2.83
C VAL A 112 7.72 10.00 2.94
N LEU A 113 6.65 9.37 3.44
CA LEU A 113 5.38 10.04 3.70
C LEU A 113 5.51 11.19 4.71
N TYR A 114 6.31 11.02 5.76
CA TYR A 114 6.54 12.05 6.78
C TYR A 114 7.29 13.27 6.23
N GLU A 115 8.33 13.06 5.42
CA GLU A 115 9.07 14.15 4.77
C GLU A 115 8.16 15.00 3.87
N TYR A 116 7.23 14.37 3.15
CA TYR A 116 6.26 15.09 2.31
C TYR A 116 5.24 15.93 3.09
N LEU A 117 5.03 15.67 4.38
CA LEU A 117 4.16 16.50 5.24
C LEU A 117 4.84 17.79 5.71
N GLY A 118 6.17 17.79 5.84
CA GLY A 118 6.94 18.95 6.27
C GLY A 118 7.18 19.99 5.18
N ASP A 119 7.01 19.61 3.91
CA ASP A 119 7.23 20.50 2.76
C ASP A 119 5.96 21.30 2.41
N ASN A 120 5.82 22.48 3.05
CA ASN A 120 4.73 23.44 2.88
C ASN A 120 4.53 23.95 1.44
N THR A 121 5.41 23.61 0.50
CA THR A 121 5.31 24.08 -0.90
C THR A 121 4.48 23.17 -1.80
N ARG A 122 4.14 21.94 -1.36
CA ARG A 122 3.41 20.95 -2.17
C ARG A 122 2.01 20.64 -1.64
N GLY A 123 1.26 21.68 -1.31
CA GLY A 123 -0.21 21.64 -1.18
C GLY A 123 -0.75 20.80 -0.02
N PHE A 124 -1.52 21.45 0.86
CA PHE A 124 -2.29 20.91 1.99
C PHE A 124 -3.21 19.70 1.71
N GLY A 125 -3.26 19.19 0.48
CA GLY A 125 -4.08 18.03 0.08
C GLY A 125 -3.39 16.67 0.22
N PHE A 126 -2.16 16.59 0.72
CA PHE A 126 -1.50 15.32 1.05
C PHE A 126 -2.14 14.74 2.32
N ASN A 127 -3.22 14.00 2.09
CA ASN A 127 -4.33 13.70 2.97
C ASN A 127 -3.99 13.12 4.37
N ILE A 128 -4.79 13.54 5.34
CA ILE A 128 -4.99 12.96 6.69
C ILE A 128 -5.14 11.42 6.65
N GLY A 129 -5.59 10.84 5.54
CA GLY A 129 -5.64 9.38 5.33
C GLY A 129 -4.27 8.69 5.31
N ALA A 130 -3.28 9.27 4.62
CA ALA A 130 -1.90 8.76 4.64
C ALA A 130 -1.28 8.88 6.04
N LEU A 131 -1.60 9.97 6.77
CA LEU A 131 -1.20 10.19 8.16
C LEU A 131 -1.87 9.18 9.11
N LYS A 132 -3.16 8.90 8.92
CA LYS A 132 -3.91 7.91 9.71
C LYS A 132 -3.30 6.52 9.55
N SER A 133 -2.97 6.13 8.32
CA SER A 133 -2.37 4.83 8.05
C SER A 133 -0.91 4.74 8.48
N TYR A 134 -0.18 5.85 8.38
CA TYR A 134 1.12 6.03 9.02
C TYR A 134 1.02 5.83 10.55
N CYS A 135 0.01 6.42 11.22
CA CYS A 135 -0.26 6.27 12.65
C CYS A 135 -0.73 4.85 13.04
N GLU A 136 -1.56 4.20 12.22
CA GLU A 136 -2.01 2.81 12.43
C GLU A 136 -0.84 1.82 12.28
N CYS A 137 0.11 2.09 11.37
CA CYS A 137 1.36 1.34 11.25
C CYS A 137 2.38 1.65 12.38
N LEU A 138 2.41 2.89 12.89
CA LEU A 138 3.29 3.35 13.97
C LEU A 138 3.00 2.71 15.34
N LEU A 139 1.76 2.28 15.60
CA LEU A 139 1.45 1.47 16.79
C LEU A 139 2.20 0.12 16.80
N LEU A 140 2.80 -0.27 15.67
CA LEU A 140 3.44 -1.57 15.47
C LEU A 140 4.97 -1.50 15.50
N THR A 141 5.57 -0.38 15.05
CA THR A 141 7.03 -0.23 14.98
C THR A 141 7.53 0.81 15.98
N LYS A 142 8.42 0.40 16.89
CA LYS A 142 9.23 1.31 17.71
C LYS A 142 9.94 2.29 16.76
N MET A 143 9.53 3.56 16.78
CA MET A 143 9.83 4.55 15.74
C MET A 143 11.32 4.68 15.39
N THR A 144 11.63 4.72 14.10
CA THR A 144 12.88 5.30 13.55
C THR A 144 12.61 5.99 12.21
N PRO A 145 12.80 7.32 12.10
CA PRO A 145 13.18 8.28 13.15
C PRO A 145 11.99 8.59 14.09
N PRO A 146 12.25 8.90 15.37
CA PRO A 146 11.21 9.34 16.30
C PRO A 146 10.69 10.73 15.89
N ILE A 147 9.38 10.84 15.66
CA ILE A 147 8.72 12.12 15.38
C ILE A 147 8.61 12.93 16.67
N LYS A 148 9.11 14.17 16.67
CA LYS A 148 8.65 15.20 17.59
C LYS A 148 7.30 15.71 17.08
N ILE A 149 6.22 15.30 17.72
CA ILE A 149 4.86 15.76 17.39
C ILE A 149 4.77 17.25 17.80
N TYR A 150 4.96 18.16 16.85
CA TYR A 150 4.77 19.61 17.01
C TYR A 150 3.35 20.07 16.61
N PHE A 151 2.34 19.20 16.68
CA PHE A 151 0.96 19.50 16.26
C PHE A 151 -0.10 19.29 17.36
N LEU A 152 0.27 19.47 18.62
CA LEU A 152 -0.66 19.72 19.72
C LEU A 152 -0.33 21.09 20.34
N GLY A 153 -0.80 22.14 19.66
CA GLY A 153 -0.80 23.53 20.09
C GLY A 153 -1.97 24.24 19.44
#